data_AF-A0A5N5G987-F1
#
_entry.id   AF-A0A5N5G987-F1
#
_cell.length_a   1.000
_cell.length_b   1.000
_cell.length_c   1.000
_cell.angle_alpha   90.00
_cell.angle_beta   90.00
_cell.angle_gamma   90.00
#
_symmetry.space_group_name_H-M   'P 1'
#
loop_
_entity.id
_entity.type
_entity.pdbx_description
1 polymer ?
#
loop_
_entity_poly.entity_id
_entity_poly.type
_entity_poly.pdbx_seq_one_letter_code
_entity_poly.pdbx_strand_id
1 'polypeptide(L)'
;SSVRATGVTTQKAPALVEFYHSLRKQEVKRDSPESRNHLKPAATSAHNSIVGEIQNRSAHLLAIKADVQTKGEFINDLIQKVLAAAYTDIEDVLKFVDWLDVELSSLADERAVLKHFKWPERKADAMREAAIEYRDLKLLESEISCYKDDTDIPCAAALKKMAGLLDKSERSIQQLIKLRNSVMRSYQELKIPTDWMLDSGIVSKIKLATEPHLHISTVLSD
;
A
#
# COMPACT_ATOMS: atom_id res chain seq x y z
N SER A 1 -1.55 -70.45 -9.20
CA SER A 1 -1.14 -69.50 -8.13
C SER A 1 -1.26 -68.08 -8.67
N SER A 2 -2.41 -67.44 -8.51
CA SER A 2 -2.77 -66.46 -7.45
C SER A 2 -2.09 -65.08 -7.57
N VAL A 3 -2.85 -64.17 -8.20
CA VAL A 3 -3.02 -62.71 -8.06
C VAL A 3 -2.25 -62.00 -6.92
N ARG A 4 -1.70 -60.79 -7.15
CA ARG A 4 -2.19 -59.51 -6.55
C ARG A 4 -1.36 -58.25 -6.91
N ALA A 5 -2.09 -57.22 -7.34
CA ALA A 5 -1.70 -55.82 -7.39
C ALA A 5 -1.91 -55.13 -6.03
N THR A 6 -0.99 -54.26 -5.62
CA THR A 6 -1.15 -53.28 -4.52
C THR A 6 -0.40 -52.02 -4.93
N GLY A 7 -0.92 -50.79 -4.87
CA GLY A 7 -1.97 -50.24 -4.01
C GLY A 7 -1.37 -49.01 -3.33
N VAL A 8 -1.65 -47.82 -3.88
CA VAL A 8 -1.29 -46.51 -3.32
C VAL A 8 -1.97 -46.32 -1.96
N THR A 9 -1.23 -45.92 -0.93
CA THR A 9 -1.79 -45.45 0.34
C THR A 9 -1.04 -44.23 0.88
N THR A 10 -1.56 -43.05 0.57
CA THR A 10 -1.25 -41.79 1.24
C THR A 10 -2.06 -41.70 2.53
N GLN A 11 -1.43 -41.93 3.69
CA GLN A 11 -2.04 -41.72 5.01
C GLN A 11 -1.53 -40.41 5.63
N LYS A 12 -2.28 -39.31 5.45
CA LYS A 12 -2.16 -38.08 6.27
C LYS A 12 -3.54 -37.43 6.42
N ALA A 13 -4.39 -38.06 7.23
CA ALA A 13 -5.69 -37.53 7.62
C ALA A 13 -6.19 -37.87 9.06
N PRO A 14 -5.41 -38.46 10.00
CA PRO A 14 -5.88 -38.56 11.40
C PRO A 14 -5.74 -37.27 12.21
N ALA A 15 -4.65 -36.51 12.04
CA ALA A 15 -4.29 -35.44 12.97
C ALA A 15 -5.23 -34.22 12.95
N LEU A 16 -5.83 -33.91 11.78
CA LEU A 16 -6.76 -32.79 11.65
C LEU A 16 -8.12 -33.06 12.32
N VAL A 17 -8.55 -34.33 12.29
CA VAL A 17 -9.80 -34.77 12.93
C VAL A 17 -9.65 -34.72 14.45
N GLU A 18 -8.50 -35.15 14.99
CA GLU A 18 -8.23 -35.09 16.43
C GLU A 18 -8.10 -33.66 16.97
N PHE A 19 -7.56 -32.73 16.18
CA PHE A 19 -7.52 -31.31 16.52
C PHE A 19 -8.94 -30.71 16.61
N TYR A 20 -9.81 -31.04 15.64
CA TYR A 20 -11.20 -30.55 15.63
C TYR A 20 -12.04 -31.12 16.78
N HIS A 21 -11.78 -32.36 17.20
CA HIS A 21 -12.44 -32.96 18.37
C HIS A 21 -11.92 -32.42 19.70
N SER A 22 -10.64 -32.02 19.78
CA SER A 22 -10.07 -31.40 20.99
C SER A 22 -10.63 -30.01 21.25
N LEU A 23 -10.83 -29.20 20.20
CA LEU A 23 -11.48 -27.89 20.31
C LEU A 23 -12.92 -27.99 20.85
N ARG A 24 -13.69 -29.00 20.42
CA ARG A 24 -15.06 -29.19 20.93
C ARG A 24 -15.15 -29.71 22.38
N LYS A 25 -14.09 -30.34 22.91
CA LYS A 25 -14.10 -30.89 24.28
C LYS A 25 -13.63 -29.89 25.33
N GLN A 26 -12.90 -28.83 24.94
CA GLN A 26 -12.41 -27.83 25.89
C GLN A 26 -13.50 -26.84 26.34
N GLU A 27 -14.63 -26.77 25.64
CA GLU A 27 -15.75 -25.87 25.97
C GLU A 27 -16.72 -26.45 27.03
N VAL A 28 -16.53 -27.71 27.48
CA VAL A 28 -17.50 -28.43 28.33
C VAL A 28 -17.03 -28.63 29.78
N LYS A 29 -15.96 -27.96 30.26
CA LYS A 29 -15.54 -28.15 31.66
C LYS A 29 -15.03 -26.88 32.34
N ARG A 30 -15.98 -26.05 32.80
CA ARG A 30 -15.83 -25.19 33.98
C ARG A 30 -17.13 -25.25 34.78
N ASP A 31 -17.10 -26.03 35.86
CA ASP A 31 -18.15 -26.04 36.89
C ASP A 31 -17.59 -25.51 38.21
N SER A 32 -18.26 -24.50 38.77
CA SER A 32 -18.54 -24.37 40.21
C SER A 32 -19.74 -23.42 40.38
N PRO A 33 -20.64 -23.64 41.35
CA PRO A 33 -22.05 -23.24 41.25
C PRO A 33 -22.34 -21.94 42.00
N GLU A 34 -23.24 -21.11 41.45
CA GLU A 34 -24.40 -20.55 42.18
C GLU A 34 -25.18 -19.53 41.32
N SER A 35 -26.50 -19.73 41.32
CA SER A 35 -27.55 -18.71 41.23
C SER A 35 -27.77 -17.93 39.92
N ARG A 36 -28.92 -18.27 39.30
CA ARG A 36 -29.96 -17.34 38.78
C ARG A 36 -29.88 -16.95 37.30
N ASN A 37 -30.76 -17.61 36.54
CA ASN A 37 -31.55 -17.09 35.41
C ASN A 37 -30.89 -16.12 34.44
N HIS A 38 -30.31 -16.62 33.34
CA HIS A 38 -30.43 -15.95 32.04
C HIS A 38 -30.44 -17.00 30.91
N LEU A 39 -31.59 -17.11 30.23
CA LEU A 39 -31.70 -17.80 28.96
C LEU A 39 -30.69 -17.21 27.96
N LYS A 40 -29.95 -18.10 27.28
CA LYS A 40 -29.25 -17.93 25.99
C LYS A 40 -29.18 -16.51 25.40
N PRO A 41 -27.98 -15.90 25.38
CA PRO A 41 -27.64 -14.89 24.37
C PRO A 41 -26.45 -15.26 23.46
N ALA A 42 -25.67 -16.30 23.77
CA ALA A 42 -24.43 -16.58 23.03
C ALA A 42 -24.67 -17.13 21.60
N ALA A 43 -25.58 -18.11 21.46
CA ALA A 43 -25.87 -18.72 20.14
C ALA A 43 -26.63 -17.76 19.20
N THR A 44 -27.52 -16.93 19.74
CA THR A 44 -28.23 -15.89 18.99
C THR A 44 -27.31 -14.74 18.61
N SER A 45 -26.38 -14.33 19.48
CA SER A 45 -25.34 -13.34 19.16
C SER A 45 -24.42 -13.80 18.02
N ALA A 46 -23.91 -15.05 18.10
CA ALA A 46 -23.09 -15.62 17.04
C ALA A 46 -23.87 -15.78 15.72
N HIS A 47 -25.13 -16.23 15.77
CA HIS A 47 -25.99 -16.31 14.59
C HIS A 47 -26.30 -14.93 14.01
N ASN A 48 -26.59 -13.91 14.83
CA ASN A 48 -26.83 -12.54 14.39
C ASN A 48 -25.56 -11.90 13.79
N SER A 49 -24.39 -12.22 14.33
CA SER A 49 -23.09 -11.82 13.77
C SER A 49 -22.87 -12.42 12.37
N ILE A 50 -23.13 -13.72 12.21
CA ILE A 50 -23.03 -14.41 10.92
C ILE A 50 -24.04 -13.86 9.91
N VAL A 51 -25.30 -13.68 10.30
CA VAL A 51 -26.35 -13.12 9.43
C VAL A 51 -26.01 -11.68 9.04
N GLY A 52 -25.51 -10.86 9.96
CA GLY A 52 -25.06 -9.50 9.68
C GLY A 52 -23.87 -9.46 8.72
N GLU A 53 -22.89 -10.35 8.90
CA GLU A 53 -21.75 -10.50 7.98
C GLU A 53 -22.21 -10.90 6.57
N ILE A 54 -23.16 -11.84 6.45
CA ILE A 54 -23.74 -12.26 5.18
C ILE A 54 -24.49 -11.12 4.50
N GLN A 55 -25.32 -10.39 5.25
CA GLN A 55 -26.07 -9.24 4.73
C GLN A 55 -25.14 -8.12 4.25
N ASN A 56 -24.09 -7.82 5.02
CA ASN A 56 -23.10 -6.81 4.65
C ASN A 56 -22.34 -7.20 3.38
N ARG A 57 -21.89 -8.46 3.28
CA ARG A 57 -21.25 -8.98 2.05
C ARG A 57 -22.20 -8.94 0.86
N SER A 58 -23.46 -9.30 1.07
CA SER A 58 -24.50 -9.25 0.03
C SER A 58 -24.72 -7.81 -0.45
N ALA A 59 -24.85 -6.85 0.47
CA ALA A 59 -25.01 -5.43 0.15
C ALA A 59 -23.79 -4.89 -0.61
N HIS A 60 -22.57 -5.26 -0.20
CA HIS A 60 -21.33 -4.88 -0.90
C HIS A 60 -21.31 -5.37 -2.35
N LEU A 61 -21.62 -6.65 -2.58
CA LEU A 61 -21.67 -7.22 -3.93
C LEU A 61 -22.76 -6.59 -4.79
N LEU A 62 -23.92 -6.24 -4.20
CA LEU A 62 -24.97 -5.52 -4.89
C LEU A 62 -24.55 -4.10 -5.28
N ALA A 63 -23.82 -3.39 -4.41
CA ALA A 63 -23.28 -2.07 -4.72
C ALA A 63 -22.25 -2.12 -5.85
N ILE A 64 -21.34 -3.11 -5.84
CA ILE A 64 -20.40 -3.35 -6.95
C ILE A 64 -21.16 -3.58 -8.25
N LYS A 65 -22.17 -4.46 -8.24
CA LYS A 65 -22.98 -4.75 -9.43
C LYS A 65 -23.73 -3.51 -9.93
N ALA A 66 -24.25 -2.70 -9.02
CA ALA A 66 -24.93 -1.45 -9.35
C ALA A 66 -23.95 -0.47 -10.02
N ASP A 67 -22.75 -0.31 -9.49
CA ASP A 67 -21.72 0.56 -10.07
C ASP A 67 -21.29 0.08 -11.46
N VAL A 68 -21.05 -1.22 -11.63
CA VAL A 68 -20.72 -1.80 -12.95
C VAL A 68 -21.82 -1.53 -13.98
N GLN A 69 -23.09 -1.54 -13.56
CA GLN A 69 -24.22 -1.34 -14.46
C GLN A 69 -24.51 0.15 -14.74
N THR A 70 -24.28 1.04 -13.77
CA THR A 70 -24.72 2.45 -13.84
C THR A 70 -23.60 3.44 -14.15
N LYS A 71 -22.36 3.14 -13.77
CA LYS A 71 -21.20 4.04 -13.94
C LYS A 71 -20.32 3.68 -15.14
N GLY A 72 -20.85 2.92 -16.11
CA GLY A 72 -20.08 2.45 -17.25
C GLY A 72 -19.52 3.57 -18.14
N GLU A 73 -20.34 4.58 -18.47
CA GLU A 73 -19.90 5.74 -19.25
C GLU A 73 -18.81 6.53 -18.52
N PHE A 74 -19.05 6.82 -17.24
CA PHE A 74 -18.08 7.46 -16.35
C PHE A 74 -16.73 6.73 -16.34
N ILE A 75 -16.72 5.41 -16.14
CA ILE A 75 -15.48 4.63 -16.12
C ILE A 75 -14.80 4.63 -17.49
N ASN A 76 -15.57 4.54 -18.58
CA ASN A 76 -15.01 4.64 -19.93
C ASN A 76 -14.34 6.00 -20.19
N ASP A 77 -14.92 7.09 -19.69
CA ASP A 77 -14.30 8.43 -19.77
C ASP A 77 -12.99 8.49 -18.97
N LEU A 78 -12.96 7.91 -17.76
CA LEU A 78 -11.73 7.78 -16.98
C LEU A 78 -10.66 6.98 -17.74
N ILE A 79 -11.04 5.86 -18.36
CA ILE A 79 -10.14 5.04 -19.18
C ILE A 79 -9.53 5.87 -20.31
N GLN A 80 -10.33 6.63 -21.04
CA GLN A 80 -9.82 7.49 -22.12
C GLN A 80 -8.85 8.53 -21.59
N LYS A 81 -9.15 9.15 -20.44
CA LYS A 81 -8.25 10.14 -19.80
C LYS A 81 -6.92 9.52 -19.37
N VAL A 82 -6.92 8.34 -18.76
CA VAL A 82 -5.68 7.64 -18.39
C VAL A 82 -4.88 7.25 -19.63
N LEU A 83 -5.52 6.76 -20.69
CA LEU A 83 -4.85 6.42 -21.94
C LEU A 83 -4.24 7.66 -22.61
N ALA A 84 -4.98 8.77 -22.66
CA ALA A 84 -4.55 10.02 -23.25
C ALA A 84 -3.50 10.79 -22.43
N ALA A 85 -3.40 10.54 -21.12
CA ALA A 85 -2.47 11.23 -20.24
C ALA A 85 -1.02 11.05 -20.71
N ALA A 86 -0.39 12.15 -21.11
CA ALA A 86 0.99 12.22 -21.55
C ALA A 86 1.56 13.55 -21.07
N TYR A 87 2.08 13.54 -19.84
CA TYR A 87 2.59 14.73 -19.18
C TYR A 87 4.09 14.88 -19.44
N THR A 88 4.59 16.10 -19.29
CA THR A 88 6.03 16.41 -19.33
C THR A 88 6.58 16.72 -17.94
N ASP A 89 5.74 17.23 -17.04
CA ASP A 89 6.07 17.49 -15.64
C ASP A 89 5.42 16.44 -14.71
N ILE A 90 6.20 15.96 -13.75
CA ILE A 90 5.72 15.04 -12.70
C ILE A 90 4.69 15.71 -11.79
N GLU A 91 4.75 17.02 -11.59
CA GLU A 91 3.77 17.75 -10.77
C GLU A 91 2.36 17.68 -11.39
N ASP A 92 2.25 17.59 -12.73
CA ASP A 92 0.96 17.40 -13.39
C ASP A 92 0.47 15.96 -13.28
N VAL A 93 1.38 14.98 -13.22
CA VAL A 93 1.03 13.60 -12.86
C VAL A 93 0.48 13.54 -11.44
N LEU A 94 1.05 14.28 -10.49
CA LEU A 94 0.53 14.34 -9.10
C LEU A 94 -0.92 14.82 -9.09
N LYS A 95 -1.20 15.96 -9.74
CA LYS A 95 -2.56 16.52 -9.83
C LYS A 95 -3.52 15.55 -10.51
N PHE A 96 -3.06 14.88 -11.57
CA PHE A 96 -3.86 13.90 -12.29
C PHE A 96 -4.20 12.69 -11.43
N VAL A 97 -3.21 12.15 -10.70
CA VAL A 97 -3.42 11.01 -9.78
C VAL A 97 -4.35 11.40 -8.64
N ASP A 98 -4.17 12.59 -8.05
CA ASP A 98 -5.06 13.08 -6.99
C ASP A 98 -6.50 13.22 -7.46
N TRP A 99 -6.70 13.79 -8.66
CA TRP A 99 -8.02 13.84 -9.28
C TRP A 99 -8.57 12.43 -9.56
N LEU A 100 -7.76 11.54 -10.12
CA LEU A 100 -8.18 10.19 -10.47
C LEU A 100 -8.61 9.39 -9.25
N ASP A 101 -7.86 9.46 -8.16
CA ASP A 101 -8.18 8.76 -6.92
C ASP A 101 -9.46 9.32 -6.28
N VAL A 102 -9.71 10.63 -6.39
CA VAL A 102 -11.00 11.23 -5.97
C VAL A 102 -12.15 10.70 -6.81
N GLU A 103 -12.01 10.64 -8.14
CA GLU A 103 -13.07 10.11 -9.02
C GLU A 103 -13.36 8.63 -8.72
N LEU A 104 -12.32 7.82 -8.52
CA LEU A 104 -12.44 6.40 -8.22
C LEU A 104 -12.94 6.12 -6.80
N SER A 105 -12.75 7.05 -5.85
CA SER A 105 -13.31 6.96 -4.49
C SER A 105 -14.85 6.93 -4.46
N SER A 106 -15.50 7.35 -5.55
CA SER A 106 -16.95 7.25 -5.70
C SER A 106 -17.47 5.82 -5.93
N LEU A 107 -16.58 4.87 -6.25
CA LEU A 107 -16.92 3.47 -6.49
C LEU A 107 -17.03 2.71 -5.17
N ALA A 108 -17.98 1.77 -5.09
CA ALA A 108 -18.16 0.91 -3.91
C ALA A 108 -16.93 0.04 -3.61
N ASP A 109 -16.26 -0.42 -4.66
CA ASP A 109 -15.01 -1.16 -4.59
C ASP A 109 -14.27 -0.95 -5.92
N GLU A 110 -13.27 -0.07 -5.93
CA GLU A 110 -12.52 0.31 -7.14
C GLU A 110 -12.04 -0.93 -7.90
N ARG A 111 -11.35 -1.85 -7.23
CA ARG A 111 -10.76 -3.03 -7.87
C ARG A 111 -11.80 -3.97 -8.42
N ALA A 112 -12.86 -4.25 -7.65
CA ALA A 112 -13.90 -5.16 -8.08
C ALA A 112 -14.68 -4.59 -9.27
N VAL A 113 -15.00 -3.29 -9.24
CA VAL A 113 -15.73 -2.61 -10.32
C VAL A 113 -14.86 -2.52 -11.59
N LEU A 114 -13.62 -2.03 -11.48
CA LEU A 114 -12.74 -1.80 -12.64
C LEU A 114 -12.38 -3.09 -13.39
N LYS A 115 -12.40 -4.25 -12.71
CA LYS A 115 -12.18 -5.56 -13.35
C LYS A 115 -13.19 -5.88 -14.46
N HIS A 116 -14.37 -5.27 -14.44
CA HIS A 116 -15.39 -5.43 -15.48
C HIS A 116 -15.15 -4.57 -16.72
N PHE A 117 -14.16 -3.68 -16.70
CA PHE A 117 -13.84 -2.75 -17.77
C PHE A 117 -12.43 -3.00 -18.33
N LYS A 118 -12.12 -2.39 -19.47
CA LYS A 118 -10.76 -2.41 -20.06
C LYS A 118 -9.87 -1.36 -19.39
N TRP A 119 -9.79 -1.44 -18.06
CA TRP A 119 -9.01 -0.51 -17.26
C TRP A 119 -7.51 -0.59 -17.62
N PRO A 120 -6.83 0.52 -17.94
CA PRO A 120 -5.40 0.54 -18.25
C PRO A 120 -4.56 0.43 -16.97
N GLU A 121 -4.71 -0.68 -16.24
CA GLU A 121 -4.12 -0.95 -14.92
C GLU A 121 -2.62 -0.65 -14.89
N ARG A 122 -1.86 -1.19 -15.86
CA ARG A 122 -0.41 -0.95 -15.98
C ARG A 122 -0.05 0.54 -16.02
N LYS A 123 -0.84 1.38 -16.68
CA LYS A 123 -0.55 2.82 -16.81
C LYS A 123 -0.97 3.59 -15.57
N ALA A 124 -2.17 3.31 -15.05
CA ALA A 124 -2.68 3.94 -13.84
C ALA A 124 -1.78 3.65 -12.63
N ASP A 125 -1.38 2.39 -12.45
CA ASP A 125 -0.53 1.99 -11.33
C ASP A 125 0.87 2.59 -11.46
N ALA A 126 1.47 2.60 -12.66
CA ALA A 126 2.76 3.25 -12.87
C ALA A 126 2.72 4.76 -12.58
N MET A 127 1.61 5.45 -12.89
CA MET A 127 1.43 6.87 -12.54
C MET A 127 1.32 7.07 -11.03
N ARG A 128 0.58 6.21 -10.33
CA ARG A 128 0.47 6.25 -8.86
C ARG A 128 1.80 5.96 -8.18
N GLU A 129 2.52 4.95 -8.64
CA GLU A 129 3.87 4.62 -8.17
C GLU A 129 4.82 5.81 -8.37
N ALA A 130 4.86 6.40 -9.57
CA ALA A 130 5.68 7.57 -9.85
C ALA A 130 5.33 8.75 -8.93
N ALA A 131 4.04 8.99 -8.69
CA ALA A 131 3.56 10.04 -7.81
C ALA A 131 3.98 9.82 -6.35
N ILE A 132 3.89 8.58 -5.84
CA ILE A 132 4.31 8.22 -4.48
C ILE A 132 5.81 8.42 -4.31
N GLU A 133 6.61 7.84 -5.20
CA GLU A 133 8.07 7.91 -5.14
C GLU A 133 8.57 9.35 -5.22
N TYR A 134 7.98 10.17 -6.09
CA TYR A 134 8.33 11.59 -6.16
C TYR A 134 7.92 12.37 -4.90
N ARG A 135 6.74 12.10 -4.32
CA ARG A 135 6.30 12.73 -3.06
C ARG A 135 7.21 12.40 -1.90
N ASP A 136 7.66 11.15 -1.78
CA ASP A 136 8.58 10.74 -0.72
C ASP A 136 9.91 11.49 -0.80
N LEU A 137 10.43 11.67 -2.02
CA LEU A 137 11.65 12.45 -2.25
C LEU A 137 11.44 13.95 -2.00
N LYS A 138 10.28 14.49 -2.37
CA LYS A 138 9.92 15.90 -2.10
C LYS A 138 9.75 16.17 -0.61
N LEU A 139 9.16 15.22 0.13
CA LEU A 139 9.06 15.29 1.58
C LEU A 139 10.46 15.30 2.21
N LEU A 140 11.35 14.40 1.79
CA LEU A 140 12.73 14.37 2.25
C LEU A 140 13.48 15.67 1.95
N GLU A 141 13.35 16.19 0.72
CA GLU A 141 13.95 17.47 0.34
C GLU A 141 13.46 18.59 1.27
N SER A 142 12.16 18.66 1.54
CA SER A 142 11.60 19.66 2.46
C SER A 142 12.07 19.49 3.91
N GLU A 143 12.27 18.25 4.39
CA GLU A 143 12.77 17.95 5.72
C GLU A 143 14.22 18.45 5.89
N ILE A 144 15.06 18.24 4.88
CA ILE A 144 16.46 18.69 4.86
C ILE A 144 16.54 20.21 4.72
N SER A 145 15.75 20.80 3.80
CA SER A 145 15.72 22.24 3.54
C SER A 145 15.18 23.05 4.72
N CYS A 146 14.23 22.48 5.49
CA CYS A 146 13.67 23.13 6.68
C CYS A 146 14.49 22.86 7.96
N TYR A 147 15.49 21.99 7.90
CA TYR A 147 16.34 21.72 9.06
C TYR A 147 17.09 22.99 9.46
N LYS A 148 16.82 23.44 10.69
CA LYS A 148 17.56 24.50 11.37
C LYS A 148 18.25 23.87 12.57
N ASP A 149 19.50 24.26 12.78
CA ASP A 149 20.22 23.87 13.98
C ASP A 149 19.48 24.42 15.19
N ASP A 150 19.20 23.55 16.14
CA ASP A 150 18.41 23.89 17.32
C ASP A 150 19.40 24.27 18.41
N THR A 151 19.49 25.56 18.70
CA THR A 151 20.43 26.09 19.70
C THR A 151 20.10 25.64 21.13
N ASP A 152 18.90 25.07 21.34
CA ASP A 152 18.43 24.65 22.66
C ASP A 152 18.79 23.19 22.97
N ILE A 153 19.30 22.41 22.01
CA ILE A 153 19.73 21.03 22.22
C ILE A 153 21.26 20.89 22.33
N PRO A 154 21.76 19.87 23.06
CA PRO A 154 23.18 19.58 23.10
C PRO A 154 23.75 19.34 21.69
N CYS A 155 24.94 19.89 21.41
CA CYS A 155 25.63 19.76 20.12
C CYS A 155 25.69 18.31 19.61
N ALA A 156 25.96 17.33 20.49
CA ALA A 156 25.97 15.91 20.13
C ALA A 156 24.60 15.40 19.61
N ALA A 157 23.49 15.92 20.12
CA ALA A 157 22.15 15.59 19.65
C ALA A 157 21.84 16.24 18.29
N ALA A 158 22.27 17.48 18.08
CA ALA A 158 22.19 18.17 16.79
C ALA A 158 22.99 17.41 15.70
N LEU A 159 24.27 17.09 15.98
CA LEU A 159 25.12 16.30 15.09
C LEU A 159 24.52 14.93 14.76
N LYS A 160 23.95 14.23 15.75
CA LYS A 160 23.27 12.95 15.51
C LYS A 160 22.07 13.09 14.57
N LYS A 161 21.31 14.18 14.69
CA LYS A 161 20.17 14.46 13.82
C LYS A 161 20.62 14.80 12.39
N MET A 162 21.68 15.61 12.25
CA MET A 162 22.30 15.89 10.95
C MET A 162 22.82 14.62 10.27
N ALA A 163 23.56 13.78 10.98
CA ALA A 163 24.06 12.51 10.45
C ALA A 163 22.89 11.60 10.00
N GLY A 164 21.82 11.53 10.79
CA GLY A 164 20.62 10.77 10.42
C GLY A 164 19.93 11.27 9.14
N LEU A 165 19.87 12.59 8.93
CA LEU A 165 19.35 13.19 7.69
C LEU A 165 20.25 12.87 6.49
N LEU A 166 21.57 12.92 6.68
CA LEU A 166 22.54 12.59 5.65
C LEU A 166 22.42 11.12 5.24
N ASP A 167 22.39 10.19 6.19
CA ASP A 167 22.18 8.75 5.96
C ASP A 167 20.84 8.46 5.28
N LYS A 168 19.79 9.23 5.62
CA LYS A 168 18.47 9.13 4.96
C LYS A 168 18.56 9.59 3.51
N SER A 169 19.23 10.72 3.25
CA SER A 169 19.43 11.26 1.91
C SER A 169 20.20 10.30 1.00
N GLU A 170 21.28 9.69 1.49
CA GLU A 170 22.07 8.73 0.73
C GLU A 170 21.23 7.50 0.37
N ARG A 171 20.51 6.94 1.34
CA ARG A 171 19.63 5.77 1.10
C ARG A 171 18.55 6.07 0.07
N SER A 172 17.90 7.23 0.15
CA SER A 172 16.87 7.62 -0.80
C SER A 172 17.42 7.84 -2.21
N ILE A 173 18.62 8.43 -2.34
CA ILE A 173 19.29 8.56 -3.65
C ILE A 173 19.63 7.18 -4.22
N GLN A 174 20.16 6.26 -3.40
CA GLN A 174 20.45 4.89 -3.84
C GLN A 174 19.19 4.12 -4.25
N GLN A 175 18.08 4.31 -3.54
CA GLN A 175 16.77 3.75 -3.89
C GLN A 175 16.27 4.31 -5.23
N LEU A 176 16.36 5.63 -5.43
CA LEU A 176 15.98 6.24 -6.70
C LEU A 176 16.83 5.72 -7.87
N ILE A 177 18.14 5.51 -7.69
CA ILE A 177 19.00 4.92 -8.74
C ILE A 177 18.51 3.51 -9.11
N LYS A 178 18.16 2.68 -8.12
CA LYS A 178 17.62 1.34 -8.36
C LYS A 178 16.26 1.41 -9.07
N LEU A 179 15.36 2.28 -8.60
CA LEU A 179 14.05 2.52 -9.21
C LEU A 179 14.24 2.94 -10.67
N ARG A 180 15.06 3.97 -10.92
CA ARG A 180 15.41 4.47 -12.26
C ARG A 180 15.85 3.33 -13.18
N ASN A 181 16.76 2.48 -12.73
CA ASN A 181 17.24 1.36 -13.55
C ASN A 181 16.15 0.31 -13.83
N SER A 182 15.17 0.16 -12.93
CA SER A 182 14.06 -0.78 -13.07
C SER A 182 12.93 -0.27 -13.97
N VAL A 183 12.50 0.99 -13.80
CA VAL A 183 11.24 1.51 -14.37
C VAL A 183 11.41 2.55 -15.48
N MET A 184 12.63 3.00 -15.77
CA MET A 184 12.86 4.07 -16.78
C MET A 184 12.20 3.75 -18.13
N ARG A 185 12.40 2.55 -18.66
CA ARG A 185 11.83 2.16 -19.95
C ARG A 185 10.30 2.08 -19.91
N SER A 186 9.73 1.50 -18.85
CA SER A 186 8.28 1.37 -18.74
C SER A 186 7.61 2.73 -18.58
N TYR A 187 8.19 3.66 -17.82
CA TYR A 187 7.67 5.02 -17.69
C TYR A 187 7.72 5.77 -19.03
N GLN A 188 8.80 5.66 -19.79
CA GLN A 188 8.92 6.25 -21.12
C GLN A 188 7.87 5.69 -22.11
N GLU A 189 7.66 4.38 -22.12
CA GLU A 189 6.61 3.72 -22.92
C GLU A 189 5.21 4.23 -22.56
N LEU A 190 4.96 4.44 -21.27
CA LEU A 190 3.69 4.89 -20.71
C LEU A 190 3.50 6.41 -20.74
N LYS A 191 4.47 7.17 -21.28
CA LYS A 191 4.47 8.65 -21.32
C LYS A 191 4.39 9.28 -19.92
N ILE A 192 5.06 8.66 -18.96
CA ILE A 192 5.26 9.20 -17.61
C ILE A 192 6.59 9.95 -17.61
N PRO A 193 6.63 11.21 -17.15
CA PRO A 193 7.87 11.99 -17.01
C PRO A 193 8.92 11.24 -16.21
N THR A 194 10.15 11.23 -16.71
CA THR A 194 11.31 10.62 -16.04
C THR A 194 12.40 11.63 -15.70
N ASP A 195 12.23 12.90 -16.09
CA ASP A 195 13.25 13.94 -15.92
C ASP A 195 13.55 14.22 -14.44
N TRP A 196 12.54 14.07 -13.57
CA TRP A 196 12.71 14.19 -12.12
C TRP A 196 13.65 13.13 -11.52
N MET A 197 13.82 11.99 -12.20
CA MET A 197 14.70 10.87 -11.79
C MET A 197 16.16 11.06 -12.23
N LEU A 198 16.44 12.06 -13.08
CA LEU A 198 17.79 12.36 -13.52
C LEU A 198 18.59 13.04 -12.39
N ASP A 199 19.92 13.02 -12.53
CA ASP A 199 20.80 13.66 -11.54
C ASP A 199 20.58 15.19 -11.47
N SER A 200 20.11 15.81 -12.56
CA SER A 200 19.65 17.20 -12.62
C SER A 200 18.26 17.45 -12.01
N GLY A 201 17.52 16.39 -11.71
CA GLY A 201 16.17 16.44 -11.15
C GLY A 201 16.17 16.64 -9.63
N ILE A 202 15.32 15.88 -8.92
CA ILE A 202 15.14 16.00 -7.46
C ILE A 202 16.44 15.71 -6.68
N VAL A 203 17.32 14.86 -7.24
CA VAL A 203 18.64 14.53 -6.65
C VAL A 203 19.50 15.79 -6.48
N SER A 204 19.51 16.69 -7.47
CA SER A 204 20.29 17.93 -7.37
C SER A 204 19.81 18.80 -6.22
N LYS A 205 18.49 18.91 -6.02
CA LYS A 205 17.86 19.67 -4.93
C LYS A 205 18.20 19.08 -3.57
N ILE A 206 18.09 17.75 -3.42
CA ILE A 206 18.47 17.04 -2.18
C ILE A 206 19.94 17.28 -1.85
N LYS A 207 20.85 17.15 -2.83
CA LYS A 207 22.28 17.39 -2.63
C LYS A 207 22.57 18.83 -2.21
N LEU A 208 22.00 19.82 -2.90
CA LEU A 208 22.15 21.23 -2.56
C LEU A 208 21.61 21.55 -1.16
N ALA A 209 20.50 20.93 -0.74
CA ALA A 209 19.96 21.09 0.60
C ALA A 209 20.87 20.49 1.69
N THR A 210 21.66 19.47 1.37
CA THR A 210 22.61 18.85 2.30
C THR A 210 23.97 19.58 2.43
N GLU A 211 24.40 20.36 1.43
CA GLU A 211 25.71 21.02 1.43
C GLU A 211 25.96 22.01 2.59
N PRO A 212 24.99 22.88 2.99
CA PRO A 212 25.17 23.80 4.11
C PRO A 212 25.45 23.06 5.43
N HIS A 213 24.83 21.89 5.59
CA HIS A 213 24.93 21.07 6.80
C HIS A 213 26.27 20.32 6.87
N LEU A 214 26.87 19.97 5.72
CA LEU A 214 28.20 19.37 5.65
C LEU A 214 29.30 20.33 6.11
N HIS A 215 29.23 21.61 5.73
CA HIS A 215 30.22 22.62 6.14
C HIS A 215 30.22 22.86 7.66
N ILE A 216 29.06 22.80 8.32
CA ILE A 216 28.96 23.00 9.78
C ILE A 216 29.60 21.82 10.54
N SER A 217 29.40 20.59 10.07
CA SER A 217 30.00 19.39 10.67
C SER A 217 31.53 19.37 10.55
N THR A 218 32.09 19.84 9.42
CA THR A 218 33.54 19.92 9.22
C THR A 218 34.18 21.00 10.08
N VAL A 219 33.54 22.15 10.25
CA VAL A 219 34.09 23.27 11.07
C VAL A 219 34.01 23.01 12.58
N LEU A 220 33.09 22.15 13.04
CA LEU A 220 32.98 21.77 14.46
C LEU A 220 33.86 20.56 14.84
N SER A 221 34.50 19.91 13.87
CA SER A 221 35.36 18.73 14.09
C SER A 221 36.87 19.05 14.07
N ASP A 222 37.24 20.31 13.79
CA ASP A 222 38.60 20.86 13.87
C ASP A 222 38.77 21.75 15.13
#